data_AF-A0A4U5PJQ8-F1
#
_entry.id   AF-A0A4U5PJQ8-F1
#
_cell.length_a   1.000
_cell.length_b   1.000
_cell.length_c   1.000
_cell.angle_alpha   90.00
_cell.angle_beta   90.00
_cell.angle_gamma   90.00
#
_symmetry.space_group_name_H-M   'P 1'
#
loop_
_entity.id
_entity.type
_entity.pdbx_description
1 polymer ?
#
loop_
_entity_poly.entity_id
_entity_poly.type
_entity_poly.pdbx_seq_one_letter_code
_entity_poly.pdbx_strand_id
1 'polypeptide(L)'
;MQRCILIIAFLAYFVCAAADHADFTVCKKRSKLCLSVAHSEDTWNDIRTRMLQVQLPDNTTTTVRFAEVIVPFWIKFWSISSEERLALPIEKSACFKDARDWVKAIDPPLYPRQNVLNLGLGDAGWMTNCLLNNWITRPNVTTVEADQMLKTITKKYFGVYEDPLHRIVIEKPLTALQKLKRGAKFDTIIVNVCDVFTWSYISCSPSTWANKQFVEGLFCNLKSGGKVLYTAPVIDKDKKFVKLFEKRFRNNCTYSRTVVEWLVICTKP
;
A
#
# COMPACT_ATOMS: atom_id res chain seq x y z
N MET A 1 34.28 -33.50 20.97
CA MET A 1 34.05 -33.14 19.55
C MET A 1 32.58 -33.06 19.13
N GLN A 2 31.60 -33.60 19.88
CA GLN A 2 30.16 -33.56 19.52
C GLN A 2 29.42 -32.25 19.82
N ARG A 3 29.99 -31.31 20.59
CA ARG A 3 29.30 -30.06 21.00
C ARG A 3 29.46 -28.88 20.02
N CYS A 4 30.44 -28.90 19.12
CA CYS A 4 30.62 -27.83 18.14
C CYS A 4 29.71 -27.97 16.91
N ILE A 5 29.26 -29.19 16.58
CA ILE A 5 28.44 -29.44 15.37
C ILE A 5 27.00 -28.91 15.56
N LEU A 6 26.46 -28.98 16.78
CA LEU A 6 25.10 -28.48 17.08
C LEU A 6 25.01 -26.95 17.00
N ILE A 7 26.06 -26.21 17.38
CA ILE A 7 26.07 -24.74 17.33
C ILE A 7 26.22 -24.24 15.88
N ILE A 8 26.99 -24.93 15.04
CA ILE A 8 27.12 -24.59 13.62
C ILE A 8 25.83 -24.89 12.86
N ALA A 9 25.12 -25.97 13.19
CA ALA A 9 23.80 -26.25 12.63
C ALA A 9 22.75 -25.20 13.05
N PHE A 10 22.79 -24.74 14.31
CA PHE A 10 21.88 -23.70 14.82
C PHE A 10 22.15 -22.31 14.20
N LEU A 11 23.41 -21.97 13.94
CA LEU A 11 23.80 -20.72 13.28
C LEU A 11 23.55 -20.77 11.77
N ALA A 12 23.73 -21.92 11.11
CA ALA A 12 23.36 -22.09 9.71
C ALA A 12 21.83 -22.02 9.50
N TYR A 13 21.04 -22.48 10.48
CA TYR A 13 19.57 -22.37 10.44
C TYR A 13 19.08 -20.92 10.58
N PHE A 14 19.77 -20.09 11.37
CA PHE A 14 19.46 -18.66 11.48
C PHE A 14 20.01 -17.82 10.31
N VAL A 15 21.06 -18.28 9.62
CA VAL A 15 21.54 -17.63 8.38
C VAL A 15 20.70 -18.06 7.16
N CYS A 16 19.97 -19.17 7.23
CA CYS A 16 18.94 -19.54 6.26
C CYS A 16 17.55 -18.96 6.58
N ALA A 17 17.43 -18.05 7.55
CA ALA A 17 16.21 -17.29 7.74
C ALA A 17 16.05 -16.29 6.57
N ALA A 18 15.31 -16.75 5.55
CA ALA A 18 14.63 -15.98 4.52
C ALA A 18 15.51 -15.03 3.71
N ALA A 19 16.37 -15.58 2.85
CA ALA A 19 16.61 -14.91 1.57
C ALA A 19 15.36 -15.16 0.71
N ASP A 20 14.34 -14.32 0.87
CA ASP A 20 13.16 -14.33 0.00
C ASP A 20 13.63 -14.25 -1.46
N HIS A 21 13.59 -15.38 -2.18
CA HIS A 21 14.00 -15.42 -3.58
C HIS A 21 13.00 -14.61 -4.43
N ALA A 22 13.50 -13.62 -5.15
CA ALA A 22 12.69 -12.87 -6.11
C ALA A 22 12.29 -13.79 -7.27
N ASP A 23 10.98 -13.92 -7.50
CA ASP A 23 10.40 -14.67 -8.62
C ASP A 23 10.34 -13.84 -9.91
N PHE A 24 10.32 -12.52 -9.79
CA PHE A 24 10.30 -11.61 -10.91
C PHE A 24 10.95 -10.30 -10.50
N THR A 25 11.74 -9.69 -11.38
CA THR A 25 12.35 -8.38 -11.15
C THR A 25 12.22 -7.50 -12.37
N VAL A 26 11.82 -6.25 -12.17
CA VAL A 26 11.83 -5.21 -13.21
C VAL A 26 12.58 -3.98 -12.72
N CYS A 27 13.52 -3.51 -13.53
CA CYS A 27 14.39 -2.41 -13.19
C CYS A 27 14.17 -1.18 -14.08
N LYS A 28 14.17 0.00 -13.46
CA LYS A 28 14.27 1.28 -14.17
C LYS A 28 15.73 1.55 -14.53
N LYS A 29 16.05 1.45 -15.83
CA LYS A 29 17.42 1.62 -16.38
C LYS A 29 18.15 2.87 -15.86
N ARG A 30 17.45 3.99 -15.65
CA ARG A 30 18.06 5.27 -15.25
C ARG A 30 18.25 5.47 -13.75
N SER A 31 17.38 4.88 -12.92
CA SER A 31 17.41 5.11 -11.47
C SER A 31 18.06 3.97 -10.69
N LYS A 32 18.51 2.90 -11.37
CA LYS A 32 19.01 1.65 -10.74
C LYS A 32 18.07 1.09 -9.67
N LEU A 33 16.79 1.43 -9.79
CA LEU A 33 15.73 0.97 -8.91
C LEU A 33 15.11 -0.27 -9.53
N CYS A 34 15.02 -1.35 -8.76
CA CYS A 34 14.33 -2.55 -9.19
C CYS A 34 13.17 -2.87 -8.25
N LEU A 35 12.04 -3.27 -8.84
CA LEU A 35 10.92 -3.83 -8.12
C LEU A 35 10.90 -5.33 -8.38
N SER A 36 10.89 -6.09 -7.30
CA SER A 36 10.89 -7.54 -7.31
C SER A 36 9.60 -8.08 -6.70
N VAL A 37 9.04 -9.13 -7.27
CA VAL A 37 7.95 -9.90 -6.66
C VAL A 37 8.57 -11.14 -6.06
N ALA A 38 8.32 -11.36 -4.76
CA ALA A 38 8.81 -12.52 -4.03
C ALA A 38 7.67 -13.15 -3.23
N HIS A 39 7.91 -14.32 -2.66
CA HIS A 39 6.99 -14.95 -1.73
C HIS A 39 7.69 -15.23 -0.40
N SER A 40 6.95 -15.07 0.71
CA SER A 40 7.49 -15.28 2.05
C SER A 40 7.66 -16.77 2.35
N GLU A 41 8.79 -17.13 2.97
CA GLU A 41 9.06 -18.46 3.53
C GLU A 41 8.31 -18.76 4.84
N ASP A 42 7.13 -18.18 5.08
CA ASP A 42 6.42 -18.42 6.34
C ASP A 42 5.94 -19.89 6.39
N THR A 43 6.70 -20.73 7.09
CA THR A 43 6.68 -22.20 7.02
C THR A 43 5.58 -22.85 7.83
N TRP A 44 4.78 -22.05 8.56
CA TRP A 44 3.95 -22.55 9.65
C TRP A 44 2.45 -22.64 9.35
N ASN A 45 1.95 -22.06 8.26
CA ASN A 45 0.55 -22.16 7.83
C ASN A 45 0.46 -22.32 6.31
N ASP A 46 -0.57 -23.00 5.77
CA ASP A 46 -0.82 -23.16 4.32
C ASP A 46 -1.10 -21.83 3.57
N ILE A 47 -0.95 -20.69 4.26
CA ILE A 47 -1.06 -19.34 3.72
C ILE A 47 0.35 -18.83 3.43
N ARG A 48 0.62 -18.50 2.17
CA ARG A 48 1.88 -17.83 1.76
C ARG A 48 1.58 -16.38 1.41
N THR A 49 2.52 -15.48 1.66
CA THR A 49 2.38 -14.07 1.28
C THR A 49 3.21 -13.76 0.06
N ARG A 50 2.60 -13.13 -0.96
CA ARG A 50 3.31 -12.46 -2.05
C ARG A 50 3.68 -11.04 -1.63
N MET A 51 4.93 -10.70 -1.88
CA MET A 51 5.56 -9.48 -1.42
C MET A 51 6.11 -8.72 -2.61
N LEU A 52 6.07 -7.40 -2.55
CA LEU A 52 6.80 -6.53 -3.46
C LEU A 52 8.02 -6.06 -2.69
N GLN A 53 9.17 -6.48 -3.18
CA GLN A 53 10.46 -6.05 -2.73
C GLN A 53 10.92 -4.89 -3.58
N VAL A 54 11.58 -3.94 -2.94
CA VAL A 54 12.28 -2.85 -3.62
C VAL A 54 13.76 -3.09 -3.43
N GLN A 55 14.45 -3.35 -4.53
CA GLN A 55 15.91 -3.41 -4.55
C GLN A 55 16.45 -2.03 -4.93
N LEU A 56 17.31 -1.54 -4.05
CA LEU A 56 17.93 -0.24 -4.12
C LEU A 56 19.26 -0.33 -4.90
N PRO A 57 19.78 0.79 -5.41
CA PRO A 57 20.96 0.75 -6.27
C PRO A 57 22.26 0.27 -5.58
N ASP A 58 22.27 0.24 -4.25
CA ASP A 58 23.35 -0.30 -3.41
C ASP A 58 23.19 -1.80 -3.09
N ASN A 59 22.27 -2.47 -3.79
CA ASN A 59 21.86 -3.86 -3.58
C ASN A 59 21.20 -4.16 -2.22
N THR A 60 20.84 -3.15 -1.43
CA THR A 60 19.97 -3.36 -0.28
C THR A 60 18.54 -3.62 -0.76
N THR A 61 17.85 -4.54 -0.08
CA THR A 61 16.45 -4.87 -0.37
C THR A 61 15.59 -4.48 0.80
N THR A 62 14.53 -3.73 0.54
CA THR A 62 13.46 -3.51 1.52
C THR A 62 12.23 -4.30 1.08
N THR A 63 11.72 -5.13 1.98
CA THR A 63 10.54 -5.98 1.71
C THR A 63 9.31 -5.28 2.22
N VAL A 64 8.28 -5.25 1.39
CA VAL A 64 6.99 -4.77 1.82
C VAL A 64 5.91 -5.80 1.39
N ARG A 65 4.94 -6.11 2.28
CA ARG A 65 4.14 -7.35 2.26
C ARG A 65 2.70 -7.12 1.76
N PHE A 66 2.24 -7.80 0.70
CA PHE A 66 1.12 -7.21 -0.07
C PHE A 66 0.02 -8.09 -0.66
N ALA A 67 0.08 -9.41 -0.57
CA ALA A 67 -1.07 -10.24 -0.92
C ALA A 67 -0.95 -11.61 -0.30
N GLU A 68 -2.05 -12.16 0.22
CA GLU A 68 -2.11 -13.58 0.55
C GLU A 68 -2.31 -14.38 -0.73
N VAL A 69 -1.52 -15.45 -0.88
CA VAL A 69 -1.56 -16.38 -1.99
C VAL A 69 -2.15 -17.68 -1.49
N ILE A 70 -3.14 -18.18 -2.22
CA ILE A 70 -3.74 -19.47 -1.93
C ILE A 70 -2.82 -20.53 -2.53
N VAL A 71 -2.22 -21.33 -1.65
CA VAL A 71 -1.39 -22.47 -2.05
C VAL A 71 -2.18 -23.74 -1.75
N PRO A 72 -2.57 -24.52 -2.77
CA PRO A 72 -3.16 -25.82 -2.53
C PRO A 72 -2.23 -26.71 -1.71
N PHE A 73 -2.77 -27.43 -0.73
CA PHE A 73 -1.98 -28.19 0.26
C PHE A 73 -1.04 -29.25 -0.36
N TRP A 74 -1.34 -29.73 -1.57
CA TRP A 74 -0.53 -30.72 -2.28
C TRP A 74 0.66 -30.10 -3.04
N ILE A 75 0.70 -28.77 -3.21
CA ILE A 75 1.79 -28.09 -3.89
C ILE A 75 2.92 -27.86 -2.90
N LYS A 76 4.07 -28.52 -3.16
CA LYS A 76 5.33 -28.15 -2.53
C LYS A 76 5.81 -26.83 -3.15
N PHE A 77 5.48 -25.71 -2.51
CA PHE A 77 5.68 -24.35 -3.03
C PHE A 77 7.09 -24.07 -3.58
N TRP A 78 8.13 -24.53 -2.90
CA TRP A 78 9.52 -24.32 -3.32
C TRP A 78 10.02 -25.32 -4.39
N SER A 79 9.20 -26.30 -4.76
CA SER A 79 9.53 -27.27 -5.82
C SER A 79 8.99 -26.89 -7.20
N ILE A 80 8.10 -25.90 -7.28
CA ILE A 80 7.56 -25.37 -8.54
C ILE A 80 8.38 -24.15 -8.99
N SER A 81 8.36 -23.89 -10.30
CA SER A 81 9.05 -22.76 -10.94
C SER A 81 8.52 -21.40 -10.46
N SER A 82 9.32 -20.35 -10.68
CA SER A 82 8.89 -18.97 -10.40
C SER A 82 7.65 -18.57 -11.19
N GLU A 83 7.53 -19.02 -12.45
CA GLU A 83 6.37 -18.80 -13.30
C GLU A 83 5.11 -19.44 -12.69
N GLU A 84 5.21 -20.68 -12.21
CA GLU A 84 4.12 -21.38 -11.54
C GLU A 84 3.74 -20.70 -10.21
N ARG A 85 4.73 -20.26 -9.41
CA ARG A 85 4.47 -19.50 -8.17
C ARG A 85 3.72 -18.20 -8.44
N LEU A 86 4.08 -17.47 -9.49
CA LEU A 86 3.43 -16.22 -9.89
C LEU A 86 2.02 -16.46 -10.45
N ALA A 87 1.77 -17.63 -11.04
CA ALA A 87 0.46 -18.03 -11.53
C ALA A 87 -0.52 -18.46 -10.42
N LEU A 88 -0.02 -18.72 -9.20
CA LEU A 88 -0.88 -19.05 -8.07
C LEU A 88 -1.89 -17.92 -7.78
N PRO A 89 -3.15 -18.29 -7.47
CA PRO A 89 -4.21 -17.33 -7.27
C PRO A 89 -3.97 -16.51 -6.01
N ILE A 90 -4.23 -15.21 -6.14
CA ILE A 90 -4.24 -14.28 -5.02
C ILE A 90 -5.61 -14.38 -4.36
N GLU A 91 -5.61 -14.45 -3.04
CA GLU A 91 -6.87 -14.42 -2.30
C GLU A 91 -7.53 -13.04 -2.49
N LYS A 92 -8.71 -13.01 -3.13
CA LYS A 92 -9.45 -11.75 -3.37
C LYS A 92 -9.86 -11.07 -2.06
N SER A 93 -10.06 -11.85 -0.99
CA SER A 93 -10.33 -11.40 0.36
C SER A 93 -9.08 -10.97 1.14
N ALA A 94 -7.87 -11.07 0.56
CA ALA A 94 -6.60 -10.75 1.23
C ALA A 94 -6.59 -9.30 1.69
N CYS A 95 -7.13 -9.11 2.87
CA CYS A 95 -7.20 -7.86 3.57
C CYS A 95 -6.54 -8.15 4.90
N PHE A 96 -5.27 -7.75 5.00
CA PHE A 96 -4.50 -7.92 6.23
C PHE A 96 -5.27 -7.33 7.40
N LYS A 97 -5.03 -7.85 8.60
CA LYS A 97 -5.72 -7.39 9.82
C LYS A 97 -5.72 -5.86 9.95
N ASP A 98 -4.59 -5.22 9.64
CA ASP A 98 -4.43 -3.76 9.68
C ASP A 98 -5.41 -3.06 8.72
N ALA A 99 -5.65 -3.61 7.53
CA ALA A 99 -6.57 -3.07 6.56
C ALA A 99 -8.03 -3.00 7.04
N ARG A 100 -8.46 -3.98 7.83
CA ARG A 100 -9.80 -3.98 8.43
C ARG A 100 -9.94 -2.83 9.43
N ASP A 101 -8.88 -2.50 10.16
CA ASP A 101 -8.90 -1.39 11.11
C ASP A 101 -8.99 -0.06 10.38
N TRP A 102 -8.41 0.07 9.18
CA TRP A 102 -8.57 1.25 8.32
C TRP A 102 -9.99 1.38 7.79
N VAL A 103 -10.56 0.28 7.26
CA VAL A 103 -11.94 0.26 6.76
C VAL A 103 -12.91 0.65 7.87
N LYS A 104 -12.73 0.13 9.09
CA LYS A 104 -13.51 0.52 10.26
C LYS A 104 -13.33 2.00 10.60
N ALA A 105 -12.11 2.52 10.55
CA ALA A 105 -11.82 3.90 10.90
C ALA A 105 -12.42 4.91 9.90
N ILE A 106 -12.51 4.54 8.62
CA ILE A 106 -13.23 5.34 7.60
C ILE A 106 -14.74 5.37 7.90
N ASP A 107 -15.28 4.34 8.58
CA ASP A 107 -16.70 4.21 8.95
C ASP A 107 -17.62 4.56 7.75
N PRO A 108 -17.59 3.72 6.70
CA PRO A 108 -18.34 3.97 5.49
C PRO A 108 -19.85 3.91 5.79
N PRO A 109 -20.65 4.84 5.25
CA PRO A 109 -22.08 4.86 5.48
C PRO A 109 -22.69 3.59 4.87
N LEU A 110 -23.60 2.98 5.62
CA LEU A 110 -24.15 1.66 5.31
C LEU A 110 -24.91 1.59 3.98
N TYR A 111 -25.40 2.72 3.43
CA TYR A 111 -26.45 2.68 2.40
C TYR A 111 -26.26 3.55 1.12
N PRO A 112 -25.41 4.60 1.04
CA PRO A 112 -25.02 5.17 -0.25
C PRO A 112 -23.59 4.76 -0.66
N ARG A 113 -23.44 4.40 -1.95
CA ARG A 113 -22.13 4.17 -2.57
C ARG A 113 -21.27 5.44 -2.44
N GLN A 114 -20.08 5.30 -1.85
CA GLN A 114 -19.13 6.41 -1.77
C GLN A 114 -18.32 6.58 -3.05
N ASN A 115 -18.00 7.84 -3.37
CA ASN A 115 -16.93 8.20 -4.27
C ASN A 115 -15.64 8.38 -3.47
N VAL A 116 -14.64 7.54 -3.76
CA VAL A 116 -13.35 7.54 -3.09
C VAL A 116 -12.27 8.00 -4.06
N LEU A 117 -11.46 8.98 -3.64
CA LEU A 117 -10.20 9.31 -4.30
C LEU A 117 -9.07 8.67 -3.50
N ASN A 118 -8.37 7.72 -4.10
CA ASN A 118 -7.17 7.14 -3.52
C ASN A 118 -5.93 7.75 -4.19
N LEU A 119 -5.11 8.46 -3.43
CA LEU A 119 -3.86 9.05 -3.92
C LEU A 119 -2.72 8.11 -3.58
N GLY A 120 -2.15 7.49 -4.61
CA GLY A 120 -1.15 6.43 -4.56
C GLY A 120 -1.77 5.03 -4.58
N LEU A 121 -1.18 4.13 -5.37
CA LEU A 121 -1.38 2.68 -5.18
C LEU A 121 -0.61 2.19 -3.95
N GLY A 122 0.31 3.02 -3.45
CA GLY A 122 1.18 2.73 -2.33
C GLY A 122 1.88 1.39 -2.51
N ASP A 123 1.82 0.64 -1.43
CA ASP A 123 2.35 -0.68 -1.17
C ASP A 123 1.70 -1.80 -2.01
N ALA A 124 1.64 -1.65 -3.33
CA ALA A 124 1.04 -2.62 -4.26
C ALA A 124 -0.52 -2.70 -4.32
N GLY A 125 -1.22 -1.66 -3.87
CA GLY A 125 -2.66 -1.50 -4.12
C GLY A 125 -3.58 -2.31 -3.21
N TRP A 126 -3.05 -2.95 -2.15
CA TRP A 126 -3.82 -3.75 -1.21
C TRP A 126 -4.96 -2.95 -0.56
N MET A 127 -4.74 -1.68 -0.21
CA MET A 127 -5.79 -0.81 0.34
C MET A 127 -6.96 -0.69 -0.64
N THR A 128 -6.65 -0.51 -1.92
CA THR A 128 -7.68 -0.42 -2.96
C THR A 128 -8.45 -1.72 -3.08
N ASN A 129 -7.77 -2.87 -3.09
CA ASN A 129 -8.42 -4.18 -3.12
C ASN A 129 -9.30 -4.40 -1.87
N CYS A 130 -8.82 -4.03 -0.69
CA CYS A 130 -9.57 -4.10 0.55
C CYS A 130 -10.88 -3.31 0.49
N LEU A 131 -10.82 -2.05 0.04
CA LEU A 131 -12.01 -1.21 -0.14
C LEU A 131 -13.00 -1.83 -1.12
N LEU A 132 -12.51 -2.33 -2.25
CA LEU A 132 -13.37 -2.88 -3.31
C LEU A 132 -14.06 -4.18 -2.92
N ASN A 133 -13.41 -5.01 -2.10
CA ASN A 133 -13.86 -6.36 -1.80
C ASN A 133 -14.54 -6.50 -0.43
N ASN A 134 -14.32 -5.59 0.52
CA ASN A 134 -14.81 -5.72 1.89
C ASN A 134 -15.87 -4.67 2.30
N TRP A 135 -16.14 -3.67 1.47
CA TRP A 135 -17.23 -2.73 1.76
C TRP A 135 -18.59 -3.33 1.40
N ILE A 136 -19.58 -3.16 2.29
CA ILE A 136 -20.96 -3.63 2.10
C ILE A 136 -21.51 -3.14 0.74
N THR A 137 -21.34 -1.85 0.47
CA THR A 137 -21.60 -1.28 -0.86
C THR A 137 -20.27 -0.93 -1.52
N ARG A 138 -19.95 -1.62 -2.62
CA ARG A 138 -18.71 -1.40 -3.36
C ARG A 138 -18.53 0.07 -3.78
N PRO A 139 -17.45 0.74 -3.35
CA PRO A 139 -17.23 2.15 -3.65
C PRO A 139 -16.86 2.39 -5.11
N ASN A 140 -17.09 3.62 -5.58
CA ASN A 140 -16.53 4.14 -6.83
C ASN A 140 -15.16 4.76 -6.53
N VAL A 141 -14.09 4.03 -6.82
CA VAL A 141 -12.71 4.39 -6.51
C VAL A 141 -12.01 4.95 -7.74
N THR A 142 -11.47 6.16 -7.61
CA THR A 142 -10.46 6.68 -8.54
C THR A 142 -9.12 6.66 -7.82
N THR A 143 -8.20 5.84 -8.30
CA THR A 143 -6.82 5.80 -7.82
C THR A 143 -5.93 6.65 -8.72
N VAL A 144 -5.08 7.48 -8.13
CA VAL A 144 -4.07 8.29 -8.84
C VAL A 144 -2.70 7.76 -8.49
N GLU A 145 -1.94 7.27 -9.45
CA GLU A 145 -0.59 6.74 -9.26
C GLU A 145 0.40 7.45 -10.18
N ALA A 146 1.56 7.86 -9.67
CA ALA A 146 2.58 8.51 -10.50
C ALA A 146 3.43 7.51 -11.31
N ASP A 147 3.60 6.28 -10.80
CA ASP A 147 4.45 5.26 -11.38
C ASP A 147 3.67 4.22 -12.20
N GLN A 148 3.79 4.32 -13.54
CA GLN A 148 3.25 3.34 -14.47
C GLN A 148 3.76 1.92 -14.21
N MET A 149 4.99 1.76 -13.70
CA MET A 149 5.56 0.45 -13.38
C MET A 149 4.80 -0.21 -12.23
N LEU A 150 4.42 0.58 -11.21
CA LEU A 150 3.65 0.10 -10.08
C LEU A 150 2.23 -0.31 -10.52
N LYS A 151 1.56 0.47 -11.39
CA LYS A 151 0.29 0.05 -12.02
C LYS A 151 0.42 -1.30 -12.73
N THR A 152 1.49 -1.51 -13.50
CA THR A 152 1.69 -2.76 -14.23
C THR A 152 1.90 -3.95 -13.29
N ILE A 153 2.76 -3.80 -12.29
CA ILE A 153 3.09 -4.86 -11.33
C ILE A 153 1.87 -5.22 -10.48
N THR A 154 1.16 -4.22 -9.96
CA THR A 154 -0.01 -4.43 -9.10
C THR A 154 -1.15 -5.15 -9.83
N LYS A 155 -1.39 -4.79 -11.08
CA LYS A 155 -2.38 -5.47 -11.91
C LYS A 155 -1.99 -6.90 -12.22
N LYS A 156 -0.72 -7.15 -12.52
CA LYS A 156 -0.24 -8.47 -12.94
C LYS A 156 -0.08 -9.44 -11.77
N TYR A 157 0.41 -8.95 -10.63
CA TYR A 157 0.90 -9.82 -9.56
C TYR A 157 0.22 -9.60 -8.21
N PHE A 158 -0.60 -8.57 -8.03
CA PHE A 158 -1.27 -8.25 -6.75
C PHE A 158 -2.80 -8.17 -6.87
N GLY A 159 -3.37 -8.65 -7.98
CA GLY A 159 -4.81 -8.81 -8.14
C GLY A 159 -5.58 -7.50 -8.25
N VAL A 160 -4.90 -6.37 -8.45
CA VAL A 160 -5.54 -5.08 -8.71
C VAL A 160 -6.15 -5.10 -10.11
N TYR A 161 -7.40 -4.67 -10.26
CA TYR A 161 -8.10 -4.67 -11.56
C TYR A 161 -8.86 -3.37 -11.77
N GLU A 162 -8.99 -2.93 -13.02
CA GLU A 162 -9.79 -1.75 -13.37
C GLU A 162 -11.15 -2.21 -13.91
N ASP A 163 -12.21 -1.47 -13.57
CA ASP A 163 -13.57 -1.67 -14.06
C ASP A 163 -14.37 -0.35 -13.95
N PRO A 164 -15.69 -0.31 -14.23
CA PRO A 164 -16.46 0.93 -14.16
C PRO A 164 -16.46 1.63 -12.78
N LEU A 165 -16.19 0.88 -11.70
CA LEU A 165 -16.15 1.37 -10.32
C LEU A 165 -14.72 1.53 -9.80
N HIS A 166 -13.70 1.01 -10.47
CA HIS A 166 -12.30 1.23 -10.11
C HIS A 166 -11.46 1.67 -11.31
N ARG A 167 -10.93 2.88 -11.24
CA ARG A 167 -10.09 3.50 -12.27
C ARG A 167 -8.71 3.81 -11.71
N ILE A 168 -7.64 3.56 -12.48
CA ILE A 168 -6.27 3.95 -12.11
C ILE A 168 -5.75 4.98 -13.12
N VAL A 169 -5.61 6.21 -12.68
CA VAL A 169 -5.09 7.35 -13.45
C VAL A 169 -3.59 7.50 -13.20
N ILE A 170 -2.80 7.57 -14.27
CA ILE A 170 -1.36 7.80 -14.17
C ILE A 170 -1.07 9.31 -14.15
N GLU A 171 -0.80 9.84 -12.96
CA GLU A 171 -0.55 11.25 -12.73
C GLU A 171 0.10 11.46 -11.36
N LYS A 172 0.85 12.56 -11.18
CA LYS A 172 1.26 13.00 -9.84
C LYS A 172 0.05 13.44 -9.01
N PRO A 173 -0.06 13.07 -7.72
CA PRO A 173 -1.20 13.41 -6.87
C PRO A 173 -1.57 14.90 -6.84
N LEU A 174 -0.58 15.78 -6.65
CA LEU A 174 -0.81 17.23 -6.65
C LEU A 174 -1.36 17.73 -8.00
N THR A 175 -0.80 17.23 -9.11
CA THR A 175 -1.25 17.59 -10.46
C THR A 175 -2.67 17.10 -10.71
N ALA A 176 -3.03 15.89 -10.28
CA ALA A 176 -4.39 15.39 -10.38
C ALA A 176 -5.37 16.27 -9.59
N LEU A 177 -5.04 16.63 -8.35
CA LEU A 177 -5.85 17.54 -7.53
C LEU A 177 -6.05 18.91 -8.19
N GLN A 178 -5.04 19.44 -8.88
CA GLN A 178 -5.12 20.70 -9.62
C GLN A 178 -5.98 20.60 -10.88
N LYS A 179 -5.98 19.45 -11.57
CA LYS A 179 -6.80 19.20 -12.77
C LYS A 179 -8.26 18.93 -12.44
N LEU A 180 -8.57 18.47 -11.23
CA LEU A 180 -9.95 18.32 -10.79
C LEU A 180 -10.62 19.70 -10.79
N LYS A 181 -11.71 19.84 -11.57
CA LYS A 181 -12.61 21.00 -11.44
C LYS A 181 -12.97 21.15 -9.95
N ARG A 182 -12.67 22.30 -9.35
CA ARG A 182 -12.96 22.58 -7.94
C ARG A 182 -14.44 22.33 -7.66
N GLY A 183 -14.73 21.59 -6.59
CA GLY A 183 -16.08 21.22 -6.20
C GLY A 183 -16.09 19.92 -5.41
N ALA A 184 -17.02 19.82 -4.46
CA ALA A 184 -17.21 18.64 -3.62
C ALA A 184 -17.60 17.42 -4.47
N LYS A 185 -16.71 16.42 -4.55
CA LYS A 185 -16.89 15.22 -5.40
C LYS A 185 -16.76 13.92 -4.63
N PHE A 186 -15.85 13.91 -3.66
CA PHE A 186 -15.48 12.71 -2.93
C PHE A 186 -16.06 12.71 -1.54
N ASP A 187 -16.56 11.54 -1.13
CA ASP A 187 -17.01 11.26 0.23
C ASP A 187 -15.80 10.96 1.12
N THR A 188 -14.83 10.24 0.56
CA THR A 188 -13.56 9.91 1.21
C THR A 188 -12.38 10.22 0.28
N ILE A 189 -11.32 10.83 0.81
CA ILE A 189 -10.03 10.90 0.12
C ILE A 189 -8.99 10.16 0.97
N ILE A 190 -8.22 9.27 0.36
CA ILE A 190 -7.15 8.52 1.02
C ILE A 190 -5.83 9.02 0.45
N VAL A 191 -4.91 9.39 1.34
CA VAL A 191 -3.57 9.87 1.00
C VAL A 191 -2.57 8.79 1.37
N ASN A 192 -2.30 7.89 0.42
CA ASN A 192 -1.37 6.78 0.52
C ASN A 192 -0.22 6.96 -0.48
N VAL A 193 0.41 8.13 -0.43
CA VAL A 193 1.40 8.57 -1.42
C VAL A 193 2.81 8.23 -0.93
N CYS A 194 3.51 7.42 -1.71
CA CYS A 194 4.93 7.17 -1.52
C CYS A 194 5.68 7.69 -2.76
N ASP A 195 6.37 8.81 -2.56
CA ASP A 195 6.97 9.58 -3.66
C ASP A 195 8.35 9.08 -4.04
N VAL A 196 9.07 8.48 -3.10
CA VAL A 196 10.48 8.18 -3.29
C VAL A 196 10.82 6.78 -2.85
N PHE A 197 11.09 5.94 -3.84
CA PHE A 197 11.99 4.81 -3.67
C PHE A 197 13.43 5.37 -3.62
N THR A 198 13.81 5.95 -2.47
CA THR A 198 15.19 6.41 -2.23
C THR A 198 16.08 5.25 -1.85
N TRP A 199 17.39 5.42 -2.09
CA TRP A 199 18.55 4.56 -1.77
C TRP A 199 18.58 3.79 -0.45
N SER A 200 17.63 3.97 0.48
CA SER A 200 17.64 3.29 1.78
C SER A 200 16.26 2.88 2.34
N TYR A 201 15.14 3.30 1.75
CA TYR A 201 13.77 2.95 2.19
C TYR A 201 12.69 3.48 1.22
N ILE A 202 11.48 2.89 1.27
CA ILE A 202 10.27 3.51 0.70
C ILE A 202 9.92 4.74 1.55
N SER A 203 10.16 5.93 1.02
CA SER A 203 9.77 7.17 1.68
C SER A 203 8.35 7.55 1.30
N CYS A 204 7.41 7.26 2.21
CA CYS A 204 6.07 7.83 2.19
C CYS A 204 6.02 9.18 2.92
N SER A 205 7.15 9.90 2.94
CA SER A 205 7.24 11.18 3.64
C SER A 205 6.46 12.27 2.88
N PRO A 206 5.60 13.02 3.58
CA PRO A 206 4.89 14.16 3.03
C PRO A 206 5.82 15.32 2.67
N SER A 207 7.09 15.30 3.07
CA SER A 207 8.02 16.41 2.83
C SER A 207 8.26 16.72 1.33
N THR A 208 8.04 15.76 0.43
CA THR A 208 8.29 15.93 -1.02
C THR A 208 7.07 16.36 -1.82
N TRP A 209 5.84 16.09 -1.34
CA TRP A 209 4.59 16.38 -2.05
C TRP A 209 3.61 17.24 -1.27
N ALA A 210 3.70 17.24 0.06
CA ALA A 210 2.69 17.81 0.92
C ALA A 210 2.99 19.28 1.22
N ASN A 211 2.16 20.14 0.64
CA ASN A 211 2.23 21.57 0.81
C ASN A 211 0.82 22.14 0.98
N LYS A 212 0.72 23.46 1.16
CA LYS A 212 -0.58 24.14 1.30
C LYS A 212 -1.52 23.87 0.13
N GLN A 213 -1.01 23.84 -1.10
CA GLN A 213 -1.84 23.59 -2.28
C GLN A 213 -2.40 22.17 -2.30
N PHE A 214 -1.61 21.20 -1.83
CA PHE A 214 -2.08 19.82 -1.67
C PHE A 214 -3.24 19.75 -0.69
N VAL A 215 -3.07 20.30 0.53
CA VAL A 215 -4.11 20.30 1.57
C VAL A 215 -5.37 21.04 1.12
N GLU A 216 -5.23 22.18 0.43
CA GLU A 216 -6.37 22.89 -0.16
C GLU A 216 -7.06 22.05 -1.25
N GLY A 217 -6.30 21.36 -2.10
CA GLY A 217 -6.82 20.46 -3.11
C GLY A 217 -7.69 19.36 -2.52
N LEU A 218 -7.23 18.73 -1.43
CA LEU A 218 -8.00 17.74 -0.69
C LEU A 218 -9.30 18.36 -0.14
N PHE A 219 -9.20 19.46 0.59
CA PHE A 219 -10.36 20.09 1.22
C PHE A 219 -11.40 20.56 0.19
N CYS A 220 -10.97 21.13 -0.94
CA CYS A 220 -11.88 21.65 -1.96
C CYS A 220 -12.64 20.55 -2.72
N ASN A 221 -12.06 19.34 -2.82
CA ASN A 221 -12.66 18.23 -3.53
C ASN A 221 -13.45 17.27 -2.62
N LEU A 222 -13.32 17.42 -1.30
CA LEU A 222 -14.08 16.67 -0.32
C LEU A 222 -15.46 17.28 -0.07
N LYS A 223 -16.50 16.45 0.07
CA LYS A 223 -17.84 16.87 0.50
C LYS A 223 -17.86 17.32 1.96
N SER A 224 -18.85 18.14 2.33
CA SER A 224 -19.10 18.43 3.76
C SER A 224 -19.48 17.13 4.48
N GLY A 225 -18.93 16.91 5.67
CA GLY A 225 -18.99 15.63 6.38
C GLY A 225 -18.09 14.53 5.80
N GLY A 226 -17.43 14.77 4.65
CA GLY A 226 -16.50 13.81 4.07
C GLY A 226 -15.22 13.68 4.88
N LYS A 227 -14.52 12.55 4.72
CA LYS A 227 -13.32 12.21 5.50
C LYS A 227 -12.07 12.20 4.62
N VAL A 228 -10.96 12.71 5.14
CA VAL A 228 -9.64 12.44 4.56
C VAL A 228 -8.85 11.57 5.51
N LEU A 229 -8.34 10.47 4.99
CA LEU A 229 -7.44 9.57 5.68
C LEU A 229 -6.02 9.81 5.18
N TYR A 230 -5.10 10.11 6.09
CA TYR A 230 -3.67 10.20 5.84
C TYR A 230 -2.93 9.15 6.66
N THR A 231 -1.98 8.48 6.01
CA THR A 231 -1.18 7.41 6.57
C THR A 231 0.19 7.99 6.89
N ALA A 232 0.53 8.00 8.18
CA ALA A 232 1.72 8.63 8.71
C ALA A 232 2.62 7.53 9.30
N PRO A 233 3.67 7.08 8.57
CA PRO A 233 4.60 6.09 9.10
C PRO A 233 5.24 6.56 10.41
N VAL A 234 5.52 7.87 10.52
CA VAL A 234 6.06 8.49 11.73
C VAL A 234 5.47 9.90 11.90
N ILE A 235 4.47 10.06 12.79
CA ILE A 235 3.85 11.37 13.09
C ILE A 235 4.90 12.44 13.39
N ASP A 236 5.98 12.09 14.11
CA ASP A 236 6.98 13.05 14.51
C ASP A 236 7.73 13.69 13.34
N LYS A 237 7.97 12.91 12.27
CA LYS A 237 8.58 13.39 11.03
C LYS A 237 7.60 14.23 10.21
N ASP A 238 6.30 14.01 10.41
CA ASP A 238 5.22 14.59 9.62
C ASP A 238 4.51 15.76 10.33
N LYS A 239 4.96 16.17 11.53
CA LYS A 239 4.31 17.19 12.38
C LYS A 239 3.89 18.45 11.63
N LYS A 240 4.74 18.95 10.73
CA LYS A 240 4.44 20.17 9.96
C LYS A 240 3.23 19.96 9.03
N PHE A 241 3.19 18.82 8.35
CA PHE A 241 2.09 18.47 7.48
C PHE A 241 0.82 18.17 8.28
N VAL A 242 0.91 17.37 9.34
CA VAL A 242 -0.22 17.06 10.22
C VAL A 242 -0.83 18.34 10.79
N LYS A 243 -0.03 19.30 11.28
CA LYS A 243 -0.54 20.60 11.77
C LYS A 243 -1.24 21.42 10.69
N LEU A 244 -0.69 21.43 9.47
CA LEU A 244 -1.32 22.12 8.34
C LEU A 244 -2.67 21.48 8.00
N PHE A 245 -2.71 20.16 8.05
CA PHE A 245 -3.89 19.34 7.84
C PHE A 245 -4.95 19.64 8.91
N GLU A 246 -4.64 19.46 10.19
CA GLU A 246 -5.52 19.74 11.33
C GLU A 246 -6.11 21.15 11.28
N LYS A 247 -5.26 22.16 11.07
CA LYS A 247 -5.69 23.55 10.97
C LYS A 247 -6.73 23.73 9.86
N ARG A 248 -6.52 23.08 8.70
CA ARG A 248 -7.46 23.20 7.58
C ARG A 248 -8.81 22.56 7.86
N PHE A 249 -8.82 21.47 8.62
CA PHE A 249 -10.00 20.72 9.04
C PHE A 249 -10.54 21.17 10.40
N ARG A 250 -10.16 22.37 10.88
CA ARG A 250 -10.63 22.97 12.16
C ARG A 250 -10.43 22.04 13.37
N ASN A 251 -9.33 21.28 13.37
CA ASN A 251 -9.00 20.28 14.38
C ASN A 251 -10.05 19.17 14.53
N ASN A 252 -10.92 18.96 13.54
CA ASN A 252 -11.85 17.83 13.50
C ASN A 252 -11.13 16.58 12.96
N CYS A 253 -10.14 16.13 13.72
CA CYS A 253 -9.27 15.01 13.35
C CYS A 253 -9.21 13.98 14.48
N THR A 254 -9.16 12.71 14.09
CA THR A 254 -8.99 11.57 14.98
C THR A 254 -7.73 10.81 14.60
N TYR A 255 -7.14 10.16 15.60
CA TYR A 255 -5.89 9.43 15.46
C TYR A 255 -6.13 7.98 15.82
N SER A 256 -5.69 7.08 14.95
CA SER A 256 -5.66 5.65 15.24
C SER A 256 -4.26 5.12 14.99
N ARG A 257 -3.83 4.15 15.78
CA ARG A 257 -2.53 3.51 15.62
C ARG A 257 -2.76 2.09 15.14
N THR A 258 -2.15 1.74 14.02
CA THR A 258 -2.07 0.37 13.53
C THR A 258 -0.78 -0.28 14.00
N VAL A 259 -0.55 -1.55 13.62
CA VAL A 259 0.70 -2.24 13.96
C VAL A 259 1.91 -1.54 13.33
N VAL A 260 1.72 -0.92 12.16
CA VAL A 260 2.81 -0.40 11.31
C VAL A 260 2.83 1.12 11.17
N GLU A 261 1.68 1.79 11.29
CA GLU A 261 1.52 3.20 10.93
C GLU A 261 0.51 3.93 11.83
N TRP A 262 0.59 5.26 11.84
CA TRP A 262 -0.47 6.11 12.36
C TRP A 262 -1.46 6.50 11.26
N LEU A 263 -2.73 6.55 11.63
CA LEU A 263 -3.82 7.03 10.81
C LEU A 263 -4.30 8.36 11.35
N VAL A 264 -4.29 9.37 10.49
CA VAL A 264 -4.87 10.68 10.76
C VAL A 264 -6.13 10.81 9.91
N ILE A 265 -7.28 10.90 10.56
CA ILE A 265 -8.58 10.97 9.89
C ILE A 265 -9.21 12.30 10.23
N CYS A 266 -9.37 13.16 9.23
CA CYS A 266 -9.99 14.47 9.41
C CYS A 266 -11.33 14.55 8.68
N THR A 267 -12.34 15.10 9.34
CA THR A 267 -13.68 15.28 8.78
C THR A 267 -13.88 16.73 8.38
N LYS A 268 -14.36 16.96 7.15
CA LYS A 268 -14.66 18.31 6.68
C LYS A 268 -15.92 18.84 7.36
N PRO A 269 -15.86 20.04 7.97
CA PRO A 269 -17.01 20.68 8.58
C PRO A 269 -18.07 21.12 7.55
#